data_AF-A0A060Z2G3-F1
#
_entry.id   AF-A0A060Z2G3-F1
#
_cell.length_a   1.000
_cell.length_b   1.000
_cell.length_c   1.000
_cell.angle_alpha   90.00
_cell.angle_beta   90.00
_cell.angle_gamma   90.00
#
_symmetry.space_group_name_H-M   'P 1'
#
loop_
_entity.id
_entity.type
_entity.pdbx_description
1 polymer ?
#
loop_
_entity_poly.entity_id
_entity_poly.type
_entity_poly.pdbx_seq_one_letter_code
_entity_poly.pdbx_strand_id
1 'polypeptide(L)' 'MPIRKDDEVQVVRGHYKGQQIGKVVQVYRKKYVIYIERVQREKANGTTVHVGIHPSKVRLWHLTCSHTPVPF' A
#
# COMPACT_ATOMS: atom_id res chain seq x y z
N MET A 1 -8.83 11.53 -0.07
CA MET A 1 -7.69 11.30 0.85
C MET A 1 -6.49 10.82 0.03
N PRO A 2 -5.36 11.54 0.00
CA PRO A 2 -4.16 11.06 -0.67
C PRO A 2 -3.49 9.95 0.13
N ILE A 3 -3.01 8.91 -0.54
CA ILE A 3 -2.27 7.80 0.09
C ILE A 3 -0.81 8.23 0.25
N ARG A 4 -0.27 8.09 1.45
CA ARG A 4 1.12 8.37 1.81
C ARG A 4 1.87 7.06 2.04
N LYS A 5 3.19 7.17 2.16
CA LYS A 5 4.02 6.07 2.63
C LYS A 5 3.65 5.79 4.09
N ASP A 6 3.85 4.55 4.52
CA ASP A 6 3.60 4.09 5.89
C ASP A 6 2.12 3.98 6.32
N ASP A 7 1.18 4.30 5.43
CA ASP A 7 -0.24 4.05 5.66
C ASP A 7 -0.55 2.55 5.69
N GLU A 8 -1.49 2.18 6.55
CA GLU A 8 -2.03 0.82 6.60
C GLU A 8 -3.19 0.67 5.63
N VAL A 9 -3.07 -0.32 4.75
CA VAL A 9 -4.03 -0.57 3.69
C VAL A 9 -4.52 -2.01 3.68
N GLN A 10 -5.79 -2.18 3.34
CA GLN A 10 -6.46 -3.47 3.21
C GLN A 10 -6.93 -3.67 1.76
N VAL A 11 -6.62 -4.82 1.17
CA VAL A 11 -7.09 -5.16 -0.18
C VAL A 11 -8.53 -5.70 -0.10
N VAL A 12 -9.47 -5.04 -0.78
CA VAL A 12 -10.90 -5.38 -0.73
C VAL A 12 -11.32 -6.29 -1.89
N ARG A 13 -10.67 -6.14 -3.05
CA ARG A 13 -11.03 -6.83 -4.30
C ARG A 13 -9.82 -7.48 -4.96
N GLY A 14 -10.03 -8.61 -5.65
CA GLY A 14 -9.02 -9.30 -6.46
C GLY A 14 -8.47 -10.58 -5.80
N HIS A 15 -7.39 -11.11 -6.38
CA HIS A 15 -6.78 -12.39 -5.97
C HIS A 15 -6.16 -12.36 -4.57
N TYR A 16 -5.77 -11.19 -4.07
CA TYR A 16 -5.20 -11.01 -2.73
C TYR A 16 -6.27 -10.66 -1.68
N LYS A 17 -7.55 -10.90 -1.97
CA LYS A 17 -8.66 -10.67 -1.04
C LYS A 17 -8.49 -11.57 0.19
N GLY A 18 -8.46 -10.96 1.37
CA GLY A 18 -8.27 -11.67 2.65
C GLY A 18 -6.82 -11.70 3.13
N GLN A 19 -5.85 -11.34 2.30
CA GLN A 19 -4.47 -11.18 2.73
C GLN A 19 -4.28 -9.79 3.37
N GLN A 20 -4.23 -9.86 4.69
CA GLN A 20 -3.78 -8.92 5.73
C GLN A 20 -3.60 -7.44 5.38
N ILE A 21 -4.03 -6.61 6.34
CA ILE A 21 -3.57 -5.24 6.54
C ILE A 21 -2.06 -5.19 6.28
N GLY A 22 -1.65 -4.37 5.33
CA GLY A 22 -0.27 -4.25 4.88
C GLY A 22 0.16 -2.80 4.88
N LYS A 23 1.45 -2.57 5.10
CA LYS A 23 2.04 -1.24 5.01
C LYS A 23 2.38 -0.89 3.57
N VAL A 24 2.16 0.37 3.21
CA VAL A 24 2.57 0.93 1.93
C VAL A 24 4.06 1.24 1.95
N VAL A 25 4.85 0.49 1.17
CA VAL A 25 6.30 0.72 1.03
C VAL A 25 6.56 1.94 0.17
N GLN A 26 5.88 2.00 -0.97
CA GLN A 26 6.04 3.08 -1.94
C GLN A 26 4.79 3.28 -2.77
N VAL A 27 4.54 4.55 -3.09
CA VAL A 27 3.45 4.99 -3.96
C VAL A 27 4.05 5.47 -5.28
N TYR A 28 3.71 4.77 -6.36
CA TYR A 28 4.16 5.12 -7.69
C TYR A 28 3.09 5.93 -8.42
N ARG A 29 3.22 7.25 -8.33
CA ARG A 29 2.22 8.21 -8.85
C ARG A 29 2.12 8.20 -10.38
N LYS A 30 3.22 7.93 -11.10
CA LYS A 30 3.22 7.94 -12.58
C LYS A 30 2.29 6.89 -13.19
N LYS A 31 2.14 5.72 -12.56
CA LYS A 31 1.19 4.67 -13.00
C LYS A 31 -0.01 4.52 -12.05
N TYR A 32 -0.11 5.37 -11.03
CA TYR A 32 -1.10 5.23 -9.95
C TYR A 32 -1.14 3.82 -9.34
N VAL A 33 0.05 3.28 -9.03
CA VAL A 33 0.21 1.95 -8.45
C VAL A 33 0.80 2.06 -7.06
N ILE A 34 0.35 1.19 -6.16
CA ILE A 34 0.85 1.08 -4.79
C ILE A 34 1.54 -0.27 -4.65
N TYR A 35 2.66 -0.28 -3.94
CA TYR A 35 3.35 -1.49 -3.54
C TYR A 35 3.17 -1.72 -2.04
N ILE A 36 2.76 -2.94 -1.71
CA ILE A 36 2.51 -3.39 -0.35
C ILE A 36 3.59 -4.42 0.00
N GLU A 37 4.14 -4.32 1.20
CA GLU A 37 5.27 -5.14 1.66
C GLU A 37 4.96 -6.65 1.59
N ARG A 38 3.72 -7.01 1.98
CA ARG A 38 3.22 -8.38 2.06
C ARG A 38 2.82 -9.00 0.72
N VAL A 39 2.74 -8.21 -0.35
CA VAL A 39 2.29 -8.70 -1.65
C VAL A 39 3.48 -8.78 -2.60
N GLN A 40 4.12 -9.95 -2.61
CA GLN A 40 5.28 -10.26 -3.46
C GLN A 40 4.97 -11.42 -4.40
N ARG A 41 5.60 -11.40 -5.57
CA ARG A 41 5.60 -12.48 -6.54
C ARG A 41 7.04 -12.89 -6.79
N GLU A 42 7.34 -14.18 -6.72
CA GLU A 42 8.62 -14.70 -7.17
C GLU A 42 8.68 -14.77 -8.70
N LYS A 43 9.83 -14.36 -9.23
CA LYS A 43 10.20 -14.53 -10.63
C LYS A 43 11.00 -15.83 -10.76
N ALA A 44 11.07 -16.40 -11.97
CA ALA A 44 11.90 -17.58 -12.26
C ALA A 44 13.40 -17.38 -11.91
N ASN A 45 13.83 -16.12 -11.78
CA ASN A 45 15.20 -15.74 -11.44
C ASN A 45 15.46 -15.73 -9.91
N GLY A 46 14.54 -16.21 -9.09
CA GLY A 46 14.68 -16.27 -7.61
C GLY A 46 14.54 -14.93 -6.89
N THR A 47 14.34 -13.82 -7.62
CA THR A 47 14.09 -12.50 -7.03
C THR A 47 12.60 -12.32 -6.73
N THR A 48 12.27 -11.81 -5.55
CA THR A 48 10.90 -11.38 -5.21
C THR A 48 10.64 -9.96 -5.73
N VAL A 49 9.50 -9.78 -6.41
CA VAL A 49 9.06 -8.49 -6.94
C VAL A 49 7.71 -8.15 -6.35
N HIS A 50 7.55 -6.92 -5.87
CA HIS A 50 6.26 -6.45 -5.36
C HIS A 50 5.23 -6.36 -6.49
N VAL A 51 4.04 -6.89 -6.24
CA VAL A 51 2.95 -6.76 -7.19
C VAL A 51 2.32 -5.39 -7.05
N GLY A 52 2.19 -4.70 -8.18
CA GLY A 52 1.53 -3.41 -8.24
C GLY A 52 0.03 -3.53 -8.08
N ILE A 53 -0.54 -2.89 -7.06
CA ILE A 53 -1.99 -2.84 -6.84
C ILE A 53 -2.50 -1.45 -7.15
N HIS A 54 -3.64 -1.39 -7.86
CA HIS A 54 -4.32 -0.14 -8.13
C HIS A 54 -5.09 0.34 -6.88
N PRO A 55 -5.04 1.64 -6.51
CA PRO A 55 -5.67 2.19 -5.31
C PRO A 55 -7.17 1.90 -5.20
N SER A 56 -7.91 1.82 -6.32
CA SER A 56 -9.36 1.55 -6.30
C SER A 56 -9.76 0.16 -5.76
N LYS A 57 -8.79 -0.77 -5.69
CA LYS A 57 -9.00 -2.12 -5.14
C LYS A 57 -8.67 -2.20 -3.65
N VAL A 58 -8.25 -1.09 -3.06
CA VAL A 58 -7.67 -1.00 -1.72
C VAL A 58 -8.49 -0.03 -0.87
N ARG A 59 -8.69 -0.38 0.40
CA ARG A 59 -9.28 0.47 1.43
C ARG A 59 -8.18 0.87 2.41
N LEU A 60 -8.17 2.13 2.82
CA LEU A 60 -7.24 2.63 3.82
C LEU A 60 -7.81 2.35 5.22
N TRP A 61 -6.98 1.87 6.15
CA TRP A 61 -7.42 1.42 7.48
C TRP A 61 -6.99 2.39 8.59
N HIS A 62 -5.70 2.74 8.65
CA HIS A 62 -5.16 3.62 9.66
C HIS A 62 -4.37 4.76 9.03
N LEU A 63 -4.55 5.98 9.57
CA LEU A 63 -3.89 7.20 9.12
C LEU A 63 -3.09 7.76 10.28
N THR A 64 -1.80 7.96 10.07
CA THR A 64 -0.99 8.74 10.99
C THR A 64 -1.22 10.22 10.70
N CYS A 65 -2.16 10.84 11.41
CA CYS A 65 -2.30 12.29 11.39
C CYS A 65 -1.18 12.92 12.22
N SER A 66 -0.06 13.25 11.58
CA SER A 66 0.95 14.13 12.14
C SER A 66 0.46 15.58 12.08
N HIS A 67 -0.57 15.91 12.86
CA HIS A 67 -0.87 17.31 13.15
C HIS A 67 0.11 17.73 14.25
N THR A 68 1.23 18.34 13.87
CA THR A 68 2.07 19.06 14.82
C THR A 68 1.25 20.27 15.30
N PRO A 69 0.81 20.32 16.58
CA PRO A 69 0.19 21.53 17.07
C PRO A 69 1.23 22.65 17.00
N VAL A 70 0.95 23.68 16.20
CA VAL A 70 1.71 24.93 16.23
C VAL A 70 1.51 25.54 17.63
N PRO A 71 2.59 25.74 18.43
CA PRO A 71 2.46 26.51 19.65
C PRO A 71 2.23 27.97 19.23
N PHE A 72 1.09 28.53 19.66
CA PHE A 72 0.91 29.97 19.75
C PHE A 72 1.79 30.53 20.88
#